data_AF-A0A7S7RTS7-F1
#
_entry.id   AF-A0A7S7RTS7-F1
#
_cell.length_a   1.000
_cell.length_b   1.000
_cell.length_c   1.000
_cell.angle_alpha   90.00
_cell.angle_beta   90.00
_cell.angle_gamma   90.00
#
_symmetry.space_group_name_H-M   'P 1'
#
loop_
_entity.id
_entity.type
_entity.pdbx_description
1 polymer ?
#
loop_
_entity_poly.entity_id
_entity_poly.type
_entity_poly.pdbx_seq_one_letter_code
_entity_poly.pdbx_strand_id
1 'polypeptide(L)'
;MRCPSCGMRVPDGSLSCPWCHADLGLTQKISLGEASWCPTCGALVAPGAETCPKCGSALPREPAARATRDLDLPQIGNTSEMRALADDAGKTGVITRIESAIPAGDADSSPAARHDRMPRTRVFLFAALAAVVVVGGATLLITHPWDPDATQTKATTPADTSQSGFPGFLDLLSGQDRSEAASSSDASDAASTADTDEVFSAISAAYESLGDLSARVDANEESLRSDGVSADADARASGQADAADLSIEVSNLISQIQSLDDGAGAYTSTIDNLETLGNWLRNRCDALGRSWSISVASADPVSDREKILAPAEAAQSYATLFSQSYASWEPQSS
;
A
#
# COMPACT_ATOMS: atom_id res chain seq x y z
N MET A 1 30.92 13.10 -4.82
CA MET A 1 29.52 13.18 -4.33
C MET A 1 29.34 14.30 -3.29
N ARG A 2 28.11 14.72 -2.95
CA ARG A 2 27.87 15.62 -1.79
C ARG A 2 27.40 14.79 -0.59
N CYS A 3 27.94 15.04 0.59
CA CYS A 3 27.53 14.34 1.81
C CYS A 3 26.07 14.73 2.17
N PRO A 4 25.17 13.77 2.42
CA PRO A 4 23.79 14.08 2.80
C PRO A 4 23.67 14.70 4.21
N SER A 5 24.60 14.38 5.13
CA SER A 5 24.56 14.92 6.49
C SER A 5 25.09 16.36 6.59
N CYS A 6 26.08 16.75 5.78
CA CYS A 6 26.72 18.07 5.92
C CYS A 6 26.81 18.90 4.63
N GLY A 7 26.36 18.37 3.48
CA GLY A 7 26.31 19.08 2.19
C GLY A 7 27.66 19.33 1.49
N MET A 8 28.79 19.03 2.16
CA MET A 8 30.14 19.22 1.62
C MET A 8 30.45 18.26 0.48
N ARG A 9 31.33 18.69 -0.44
CA ARG A 9 31.77 17.86 -1.56
C ARG A 9 32.82 16.86 -1.07
N VAL A 10 32.57 15.58 -1.33
CA VAL A 10 33.39 14.44 -0.92
C VAL A 10 33.89 13.70 -2.16
N PRO A 11 35.16 13.21 -2.18
CA PRO A 11 35.69 12.37 -3.27
C PRO A 11 34.82 11.13 -3.52
N ASP A 12 34.72 10.70 -4.78
CA ASP A 12 33.95 9.50 -5.12
C ASP A 12 34.67 8.24 -4.60
N GLY A 13 33.95 7.35 -3.92
CA GLY A 13 34.48 6.11 -3.33
C GLY A 13 34.93 6.18 -1.87
N SER A 14 34.83 7.35 -1.20
CA SER A 14 35.11 7.45 0.24
C SER A 14 34.03 6.76 1.08
N LEU A 15 34.43 5.92 2.04
CA LEU A 15 33.50 5.25 2.97
C LEU A 15 33.01 6.17 4.11
N SER A 16 33.70 7.28 4.37
CA SER A 16 33.29 8.23 5.40
C SER A 16 33.56 9.66 4.95
N CYS A 17 32.69 10.58 5.34
CA CYS A 17 32.87 12.00 5.04
C CYS A 17 34.08 12.55 5.83
N PRO A 18 35.08 13.15 5.18
CA PRO A 18 36.25 13.71 5.87
C PRO A 18 35.93 14.97 6.70
N TRP A 19 34.72 15.53 6.54
CA TRP A 19 34.31 16.76 7.22
C TRP A 19 33.42 16.51 8.43
N CYS A 20 32.44 15.61 8.33
CA CYS A 20 31.51 15.31 9.42
C CYS A 20 31.60 13.88 9.94
N HIS A 21 32.51 13.06 9.39
CA HIS A 21 32.70 11.66 9.73
C HIS A 21 31.47 10.76 9.57
N ALA A 22 30.40 11.24 8.92
CA ALA A 22 29.24 10.43 8.58
C ALA A 22 29.63 9.29 7.65
N ASP A 23 29.11 8.09 7.92
CA ASP A 23 29.31 6.91 7.09
C ASP A 23 28.57 7.07 5.76
N LEU A 24 29.33 6.95 4.66
CA LEU A 24 28.83 7.06 3.29
C LEU A 24 28.72 5.70 2.60
N GLY A 25 29.11 4.60 3.27
CA GLY A 25 29.07 3.24 2.74
C GLY A 25 27.68 2.79 2.28
N LEU A 26 26.62 3.28 2.94
CA LEU A 26 25.22 3.00 2.58
C LEU A 26 24.73 3.77 1.33
N THR A 27 25.49 4.76 0.86
CA THR A 27 25.11 5.63 -0.26
C THR A 27 25.87 5.32 -1.56
N GLN A 28 26.69 4.27 -1.56
CA GLN A 28 27.25 3.77 -2.81
C GLN A 28 26.11 3.21 -3.66
N LYS A 29 25.90 3.82 -4.83
CA LYS A 29 25.08 3.22 -5.88
C LYS A 29 25.68 1.85 -6.17
N ILE A 30 24.95 0.79 -5.81
CA ILE A 30 25.30 -0.58 -6.19
C ILE A 30 25.42 -0.58 -7.71
N SER A 31 26.64 -0.79 -8.20
CA SER A 31 26.88 -0.96 -9.62
C SER A 31 26.30 -2.32 -9.99
N LEU A 32 25.06 -2.34 -10.45
CA LEU A 32 24.39 -3.52 -10.99
C LEU A 32 25.05 -3.86 -12.32
N GLY A 33 26.26 -4.44 -12.27
CA GLY A 33 26.94 -4.94 -13.45
C GLY A 33 26.09 -6.03 -14.10
N GLU A 34 25.58 -5.74 -15.30
CA GLU A 34 24.85 -6.64 -16.22
C GLU A 34 23.60 -7.36 -15.67
N ALA A 35 23.23 -7.12 -14.41
CA ALA A 35 22.02 -7.68 -13.81
C ALA A 35 20.77 -6.98 -14.39
N SER A 36 19.80 -7.79 -14.80
CA SER A 36 18.54 -7.31 -15.37
C SER A 36 17.37 -7.60 -14.43
N TRP A 37 16.31 -6.81 -14.51
CA TRP A 37 15.12 -7.00 -13.69
C TRP A 37 14.10 -7.87 -14.43
N CYS A 38 13.52 -8.83 -13.72
CA CYS A 38 12.46 -9.68 -14.26
C CYS A 38 11.21 -8.83 -14.56
N PRO A 39 10.68 -8.85 -15.79
CA PRO A 39 9.52 -8.04 -16.17
C PRO A 39 8.21 -8.53 -15.51
N THR A 40 8.18 -9.77 -15.01
CA THR A 40 6.96 -10.37 -14.43
C THR A 40 6.84 -10.13 -12.93
N CYS A 41 7.93 -10.31 -12.15
CA CYS A 41 7.87 -10.21 -10.69
C CYS A 41 8.81 -9.15 -10.08
N GLY A 42 9.60 -8.45 -10.91
CA GLY A 42 10.54 -7.44 -10.43
C GLY A 42 11.69 -8.01 -9.58
N ALA A 43 12.04 -9.30 -9.71
CA ALA A 43 13.25 -9.81 -9.09
C ALA A 43 14.49 -9.39 -9.88
N LEU A 44 15.59 -9.10 -9.19
CA LEU A 44 16.89 -8.92 -9.84
C LEU A 44 17.43 -10.27 -10.29
N VAL A 45 17.83 -10.37 -11.56
CA VAL A 45 18.30 -11.60 -12.19
C VAL A 45 19.73 -11.43 -12.72
N ALA A 46 20.56 -12.44 -12.48
CA ALA A 46 21.93 -12.47 -12.97
C ALA A 46 21.99 -12.49 -14.51
N PRO A 47 23.05 -11.91 -15.13
CA PRO A 47 23.23 -11.94 -16.57
C PRO A 47 23.27 -13.38 -17.10
N GLY A 48 22.52 -13.64 -18.19
CA GLY A 48 22.51 -14.93 -18.88
C GLY A 48 21.52 -15.98 -18.36
N ALA A 49 20.72 -15.69 -17.33
CA ALA A 49 19.65 -16.61 -16.92
C ALA A 49 18.48 -16.60 -17.92
N GLU A 50 18.00 -17.76 -18.35
CA GLU A 50 16.87 -17.88 -19.29
C GLU A 50 15.50 -17.87 -18.57
N THR A 51 15.48 -18.18 -17.27
CA THR A 51 14.27 -18.28 -16.46
C THR A 51 14.48 -17.57 -15.13
N CYS A 52 13.47 -16.81 -14.67
CA CYS A 52 13.51 -16.14 -13.38
C CYS A 52 13.49 -17.18 -12.24
N PRO A 53 14.47 -17.19 -11.32
CA PRO A 53 14.50 -18.15 -10.21
C PRO A 53 13.41 -17.90 -9.18
N LYS A 54 12.79 -16.71 -9.16
CA LYS A 54 11.76 -16.34 -8.19
C LYS A 54 10.34 -16.70 -8.63
N CYS A 55 10.00 -16.49 -9.90
CA CYS A 55 8.63 -16.68 -10.41
C CYS A 55 8.53 -17.65 -11.59
N GLY A 56 9.65 -18.21 -12.07
CA GLY A 56 9.66 -19.18 -13.16
C GLY A 56 9.36 -18.62 -14.56
N SER A 57 9.21 -17.29 -14.71
CA SER A 57 8.93 -16.68 -16.03
C SER A 57 10.18 -16.71 -16.92
N ALA A 58 9.98 -17.00 -18.21
CA ALA A 58 11.04 -16.89 -19.21
C ALA A 58 11.48 -15.42 -19.38
N LEU A 59 12.78 -15.18 -19.39
CA LEU A 59 13.34 -13.84 -19.59
C LEU A 59 13.55 -13.57 -21.09
N PRO A 60 13.25 -12.35 -21.57
CA PRO A 60 13.49 -12.01 -22.96
C PRO A 60 14.99 -12.05 -23.25
N ARG A 61 15.40 -12.94 -24.17
CA ARG A 61 16.77 -12.97 -24.69
C ARG A 61 17.00 -11.66 -25.45
N GLU A 62 18.07 -10.93 -25.14
CA GLU A 62 18.49 -9.85 -26.03
C GLU A 62 18.68 -10.46 -27.43
N PRO A 63 18.04 -9.91 -28.48
CA PRO A 63 18.28 -10.38 -29.83
C PRO A 63 19.77 -10.19 -30.12
N ALA A 64 20.45 -11.28 -30.50
CA ALA A 64 21.82 -11.20 -30.98
C ALA A 64 21.92 -10.06 -31.99
N ALA A 65 22.90 -9.17 -31.78
CA ALA A 65 23.12 -8.00 -32.62
C ALA A 65 23.00 -8.41 -34.10
N ARG A 66 22.01 -7.85 -34.81
CA ARG A 66 21.87 -8.09 -36.24
C ARG A 66 23.19 -7.70 -36.91
N ALA A 67 23.77 -8.62 -37.68
CA ALA A 67 24.90 -8.31 -38.52
C ALA A 67 24.55 -7.12 -39.42
N THR A 68 25.17 -5.97 -39.16
CA THR A 68 25.21 -4.86 -40.09
C THR A 68 25.85 -5.37 -41.36
N ARG A 69 25.07 -5.45 -42.44
CA ARG A 69 25.65 -5.60 -43.78
C ARG A 69 26.34 -4.28 -44.10
N ASP A 70 27.65 -4.36 -44.30
CA ASP A 70 28.44 -3.27 -44.83
C ASP A 70 27.95 -2.98 -46.26
N LEU A 71 27.21 -1.89 -46.41
CA LEU A 71 26.81 -1.38 -47.71
C LEU A 71 27.87 -0.34 -48.08
N ASP A 72 28.71 -0.71 -49.05
CA ASP A 72 29.73 0.16 -49.63
C ASP A 72 29.04 1.29 -50.41
N LEU A 73 28.69 2.35 -49.70
CA LEU A 73 28.12 3.58 -50.24
C LEU A 73 29.28 4.44 -50.76
N PRO A 74 29.31 4.80 -52.05
CA PRO A 74 30.38 5.64 -52.57
C PRO A 74 30.37 7.00 -51.88
N GLN A 75 31.54 7.46 -51.44
CA GLN A 75 31.73 8.79 -50.87
C GLN A 75 31.42 9.84 -51.96
N ILE A 76 30.31 10.56 -51.79
CA ILE A 76 30.05 11.76 -52.59
C ILE A 76 30.96 12.85 -52.05
N GLY A 77 32.02 13.14 -52.81
CA GLY A 77 33.00 14.17 -52.51
C GLY A 77 32.37 15.57 -52.40
N ASN A 78 32.90 16.32 -51.44
CA ASN A 78 33.05 17.77 -51.38
C ASN A 78 32.19 18.64 -52.33
N THR A 79 31.29 19.38 -51.70
CA THR A 79 30.65 20.60 -52.19
C THR A 79 31.70 21.67 -52.53
N SER A 80 32.18 21.73 -53.78
CA SER A 80 32.97 22.88 -54.24
C SER A 80 32.90 23.19 -55.74
N GLU A 81 32.15 22.45 -56.55
CA GLU A 81 32.01 22.77 -57.99
C GLU A 81 30.61 23.29 -58.32
N MET A 82 30.43 24.54 -57.92
CA MET A 82 29.66 25.55 -58.62
C MET A 82 29.38 25.25 -60.13
N ARG A 83 28.11 25.49 -60.49
CA ARG A 83 27.78 26.53 -61.49
C ARG A 83 27.89 26.16 -62.97
N ALA A 84 27.16 25.13 -63.38
CA ALA A 84 26.50 25.11 -64.68
C ALA A 84 25.17 24.38 -64.52
N LEU A 85 24.12 24.82 -65.22
CA LEU A 85 22.74 24.27 -65.25
C LEU A 85 21.71 24.88 -64.29
N ALA A 86 22.00 26.03 -63.67
CA ALA A 86 20.96 26.97 -63.25
C ALA A 86 20.39 27.70 -64.47
N ASP A 87 19.74 26.96 -65.37
CA ASP A 87 18.90 27.46 -66.47
C ASP A 87 18.08 26.29 -66.99
N ASP A 88 16.95 26.01 -66.34
CA ASP A 88 15.64 25.97 -66.99
C ASP A 88 14.58 25.65 -65.93
N ALA A 89 13.93 26.71 -65.46
CA ALA A 89 12.74 26.60 -64.64
C ALA A 89 11.57 26.16 -65.53
N GLY A 90 11.26 24.87 -65.54
CA GLY A 90 10.11 24.39 -66.29
C GLY A 90 9.79 22.91 -66.08
N LYS A 91 8.56 22.65 -65.59
CA LYS A 91 7.79 21.39 -65.62
C LYS A 91 7.97 20.44 -64.44
N THR A 92 7.17 20.74 -63.43
CA THR A 92 6.60 19.81 -62.45
C THR A 92 5.84 18.64 -63.11
N GLY A 93 6.05 17.43 -62.60
CA GLY A 93 5.02 16.37 -62.54
C GLY A 93 4.95 15.38 -63.70
N VAL A 94 5.74 14.31 -63.63
CA VAL A 94 5.43 13.05 -64.33
C VAL A 94 5.43 11.92 -63.30
N ILE A 95 4.25 11.67 -62.73
CA ILE A 95 3.95 10.41 -62.06
C ILE A 95 3.58 9.42 -63.16
N THR A 96 4.39 8.38 -63.34
CA THR A 96 4.06 7.27 -64.25
C THR A 96 2.87 6.50 -63.70
N ARG A 97 1.71 6.64 -64.36
CA ARG A 97 0.48 5.89 -64.09
C ARG A 97 0.67 4.44 -64.52
N ILE A 98 0.65 3.50 -63.57
CA ILE A 98 0.56 2.07 -63.84
C ILE A 98 -0.94 1.77 -64.02
N GLU A 99 -1.34 1.47 -65.25
CA GLU A 99 -2.72 1.12 -65.60
C GLU A 99 -2.86 -0.41 -65.50
N SER A 100 -3.63 -0.89 -64.52
CA SER A 100 -3.84 -2.32 -64.27
C SER A 100 -4.85 -2.91 -65.27
N ALA A 101 -4.44 -3.95 -66.00
CA ALA A 101 -5.23 -4.63 -67.02
C ALA A 101 -6.21 -5.70 -66.46
N ILE A 102 -6.93 -5.42 -65.36
CA ILE A 102 -7.96 -6.32 -64.83
C ILE A 102 -9.33 -5.71 -65.14
N PRO A 103 -10.18 -6.35 -65.98
CA PRO A 103 -11.54 -5.87 -66.22
C PRO A 103 -12.36 -5.99 -64.93
N ALA A 104 -13.06 -4.92 -64.55
CA ALA A 104 -14.07 -4.99 -63.50
C ALA A 104 -15.28 -5.78 -64.05
N GLY A 105 -15.45 -7.01 -63.60
CA GLY A 105 -16.64 -7.80 -63.90
C GLY A 105 -17.86 -7.27 -63.16
N ASP A 106 -18.98 -7.22 -63.84
CA ASP A 106 -20.25 -6.64 -63.39
C ASP A 106 -20.73 -7.28 -62.07
N ALA A 107 -20.81 -6.47 -61.01
CA ALA A 107 -21.08 -6.91 -59.64
C ALA A 107 -22.57 -7.19 -59.34
N ASP A 108 -23.43 -7.29 -60.34
CA ASP A 108 -24.90 -7.38 -60.13
C ASP A 108 -25.44 -8.82 -60.01
N SER A 109 -24.59 -9.85 -60.11
CA SER A 109 -25.02 -11.25 -60.09
C SER A 109 -24.54 -12.09 -58.90
N SER A 110 -23.90 -11.49 -57.88
CA SER A 110 -23.44 -12.26 -56.72
C SER A 110 -24.48 -12.29 -55.59
N PRO A 111 -24.93 -13.47 -55.12
CA PRO A 111 -25.84 -13.59 -53.97
C PRO A 111 -25.17 -13.14 -52.65
N ALA A 112 -23.84 -12.99 -52.63
CA ALA A 112 -23.10 -12.51 -51.46
C ALA A 112 -23.20 -10.98 -51.27
N ALA A 113 -23.29 -10.20 -52.35
CA ALA A 113 -23.33 -8.73 -52.26
C ALA A 113 -24.68 -8.19 -51.73
N ARG A 114 -25.76 -8.96 -51.85
CA ARG A 114 -27.10 -8.58 -51.38
C ARG A 114 -27.32 -8.80 -49.87
N HIS A 115 -26.45 -9.55 -49.19
CA HIS A 115 -26.58 -9.84 -47.76
C HIS A 115 -25.74 -8.94 -46.85
N ASP A 116 -24.84 -8.12 -47.41
CA ASP A 116 -23.90 -7.31 -46.63
C ASP A 116 -24.35 -5.86 -46.35
N ARG A 117 -25.60 -5.50 -46.67
CA ARG A 117 -26.11 -4.13 -46.43
C ARG A 117 -27.49 -4.03 -45.78
N MET A 118 -27.88 -4.99 -44.93
CA MET A 118 -28.92 -4.72 -43.94
C MET A 118 -28.53 -5.36 -42.61
N PRO A 119 -28.24 -4.58 -41.56
CA PRO A 119 -28.19 -5.16 -40.24
C PRO A 119 -29.61 -5.67 -39.93
N ARG A 120 -29.71 -6.97 -39.63
CA ARG A 120 -30.98 -7.66 -39.40
C ARG A 120 -31.83 -6.81 -38.45
N THR A 121 -32.93 -6.24 -38.94
CA THR A 121 -33.80 -5.32 -38.19
C THR A 121 -34.19 -5.89 -36.83
N ARG A 122 -34.34 -7.23 -36.76
CA ARG A 122 -34.55 -7.98 -35.51
C ARG A 122 -33.43 -7.79 -34.49
N VAL A 123 -32.16 -7.82 -34.88
CA VAL A 123 -31.01 -7.62 -33.98
C VAL A 123 -30.97 -6.20 -33.44
N PHE A 124 -31.26 -5.20 -34.27
CA PHE A 124 -31.40 -3.81 -33.80
C PHE A 124 -32.58 -3.65 -32.83
N LEU A 125 -33.70 -4.31 -33.11
CA LEU A 125 -34.88 -4.28 -32.24
C LEU A 125 -34.59 -4.94 -30.89
N PHE A 126 -33.91 -6.08 -30.88
CA PHE A 126 -33.46 -6.74 -29.65
C PHE A 126 -32.44 -5.91 -28.87
N ALA A 127 -31.46 -5.30 -29.54
CA ALA A 127 -30.48 -4.44 -28.89
C ALA A 127 -31.13 -3.19 -28.27
N ALA A 128 -32.08 -2.57 -28.97
CA ALA A 128 -32.84 -1.44 -28.46
C ALA A 128 -33.72 -1.83 -27.24
N LEU A 129 -34.38 -3.00 -27.30
CA LEU A 129 -35.17 -3.51 -26.17
C LEU A 129 -34.29 -3.81 -24.96
N ALA A 130 -33.15 -4.46 -25.17
CA ALA A 130 -32.19 -4.74 -24.11
C ALA A 130 -31.65 -3.46 -23.48
N ALA A 131 -31.33 -2.44 -24.29
CA ALA A 131 -30.90 -1.13 -23.78
C ALA A 131 -31.98 -0.47 -22.91
N VAL A 132 -33.25 -0.51 -23.32
CA VAL A 132 -34.37 0.03 -22.53
C VAL A 132 -34.57 -0.75 -21.24
N VAL A 133 -34.44 -2.08 -21.26
CA VAL A 133 -34.54 -2.92 -20.05
C VAL A 133 -33.38 -2.66 -19.08
N VAL A 134 -32.16 -2.52 -19.58
CA VAL A 134 -30.98 -2.27 -18.73
C VAL A 134 -31.05 -0.87 -18.12
N VAL A 135 -31.31 0.17 -18.93
CA VAL A 135 -31.40 1.55 -18.44
C VAL A 135 -32.62 1.73 -17.54
N GLY A 136 -33.79 1.21 -17.96
CA GLY A 136 -35.02 1.26 -17.17
C GLY A 136 -34.88 0.50 -15.85
N GLY A 137 -34.34 -0.71 -15.89
CA GLY A 137 -34.04 -1.52 -14.72
C GLY A 137 -33.08 -0.82 -13.75
N ALA A 138 -31.99 -0.25 -14.27
CA ALA A 138 -31.03 0.51 -13.45
C ALA A 138 -31.68 1.73 -12.80
N THR A 139 -32.51 2.49 -13.53
CA THR A 139 -33.21 3.65 -12.95
C THR A 139 -34.20 3.25 -11.85
N LEU A 140 -34.93 2.16 -12.03
CA LEU A 140 -35.87 1.64 -11.03
C LEU A 140 -35.17 1.01 -9.82
N LEU A 141 -33.96 0.48 -10.03
CA LEU A 141 -33.10 -0.01 -8.96
C LEU A 141 -32.52 1.18 -8.18
N ILE A 142 -32.15 2.28 -8.82
CA ILE A 142 -31.64 3.47 -8.10
C ILE A 142 -32.76 4.20 -7.34
N THR A 143 -33.95 4.34 -7.95
CA THR A 143 -35.04 5.13 -7.35
C THR A 143 -35.97 4.32 -6.45
N HIS A 144 -35.83 2.99 -6.43
CA HIS A 144 -36.61 2.04 -5.63
C HIS A 144 -38.08 2.49 -5.37
N PRO A 145 -38.91 2.71 -6.41
CA PRO A 145 -40.24 3.32 -6.23
C PRO A 145 -41.24 2.44 -5.45
N TRP A 146 -40.89 1.16 -5.25
CA TRP A 146 -41.63 0.15 -4.49
C TRP A 146 -41.21 0.06 -3.02
N ASP A 147 -40.12 0.74 -2.63
CA ASP A 147 -39.66 0.82 -1.25
C ASP A 147 -39.33 2.29 -0.90
N PRO A 148 -40.33 3.05 -0.41
CA PRO A 148 -40.15 4.46 -0.09
C PRO A 148 -39.25 4.70 1.14
N ASP A 149 -38.80 3.65 1.84
CA ASP A 149 -37.88 3.74 2.96
C ASP A 149 -36.41 3.54 2.51
N ALA A 150 -36.17 2.96 1.32
CA ALA A 150 -34.82 2.75 0.78
C ALA A 150 -34.04 4.06 0.54
N THR A 151 -34.73 5.16 0.24
CA THR A 151 -34.12 6.50 0.08
C THR A 151 -34.22 7.36 1.34
N GLN A 152 -34.77 6.84 2.44
CA GLN A 152 -34.89 7.60 3.68
C GLN A 152 -33.61 7.52 4.49
N THR A 153 -32.69 8.47 4.23
CA THR A 153 -31.50 8.71 5.04
C THR A 153 -31.84 9.49 6.32
N LYS A 154 -32.88 9.07 7.05
CA LYS A 154 -33.21 9.60 8.37
C LYS A 154 -32.97 8.51 9.40
N ALA A 155 -32.16 8.79 10.42
CA ALA A 155 -31.81 7.83 11.44
C ALA A 155 -33.05 7.44 12.26
N THR A 156 -33.67 6.30 11.93
CA THR A 156 -34.79 5.71 12.70
C THR A 156 -34.29 4.83 13.85
N THR A 157 -32.99 4.57 13.89
CA THR A 157 -32.28 4.00 15.04
C THR A 157 -31.52 5.14 15.72
N PRO A 158 -31.59 5.31 17.05
CA PRO A 158 -30.70 6.23 17.74
C PRO A 158 -29.26 5.84 17.36
N ALA A 159 -28.54 6.77 16.74
CA ALA A 159 -27.13 6.59 16.47
C ALA A 159 -26.45 6.32 17.82
N ASP A 160 -25.65 5.26 17.88
CA ASP A 160 -24.78 5.04 19.03
C ASP A 160 -23.74 6.18 19.05
N THR A 161 -24.05 7.21 19.83
CA THR A 161 -23.20 8.40 19.97
C THR A 161 -21.99 8.14 20.84
N SER A 162 -21.73 6.90 21.27
CA SER A 162 -20.52 6.54 22.02
C SER A 162 -19.23 6.84 21.27
N GLN A 163 -19.27 6.90 19.93
CA GLN A 163 -18.11 7.28 19.10
C GLN A 163 -18.31 8.54 18.26
N SER A 164 -19.50 9.15 18.28
CA SER A 164 -19.77 10.41 17.55
C SER A 164 -19.14 11.66 18.19
N GLY A 165 -18.28 11.44 19.18
CA GLY A 165 -17.52 12.47 19.90
C GLY A 165 -16.05 12.11 20.08
N PHE A 166 -15.48 11.25 19.23
CA PHE A 166 -14.03 11.10 19.15
C PHE A 166 -13.48 12.01 18.06
N PRO A 167 -13.17 13.29 18.34
CA PRO A 167 -12.27 14.03 17.48
C PRO A 167 -10.95 13.25 17.53
N GLY A 168 -10.47 12.76 16.39
CA GLY A 168 -9.05 12.45 16.29
C GLY A 168 -8.29 13.63 16.87
N PHE A 169 -7.39 13.35 17.82
CA PHE A 169 -6.74 14.35 18.64
C PHE A 169 -6.26 15.51 17.76
N LEU A 170 -6.98 16.64 17.86
CA LEU A 170 -6.42 17.92 17.49
C LEU A 170 -5.22 18.08 18.40
N ASP A 171 -4.04 18.29 17.80
CA ASP A 171 -2.90 18.89 18.51
C ASP A 171 -3.47 19.98 19.42
N LEU A 172 -3.29 19.81 20.72
CA LEU A 172 -3.66 20.79 21.73
C LEU A 172 -3.08 22.12 21.27
N LEU A 173 -3.96 23.01 20.79
CA LEU A 173 -3.62 24.40 20.53
C LEU A 173 -3.39 25.06 21.89
N SER A 174 -2.20 24.84 22.42
CA SER A 174 -1.68 25.55 23.57
C SER A 174 -1.45 27.00 23.16
N GLY A 175 -2.35 27.87 23.61
CA GLY A 175 -2.18 29.31 23.54
C GLY A 175 -3.20 29.99 22.65
N GLN A 176 -4.28 30.49 23.28
CA GLN A 176 -4.79 31.82 22.90
C GLN A 176 -5.70 32.50 23.92
N ASP A 177 -6.19 31.81 24.96
CA ASP A 177 -6.89 32.46 26.08
C ASP A 177 -6.02 32.50 27.35
N ARG A 178 -4.90 33.23 27.28
CA ARG A 178 -4.28 33.83 28.47
C ARG A 178 -4.78 35.27 28.55
N SER A 179 -5.95 35.46 29.15
CA SER A 179 -6.35 36.76 29.66
C SER A 179 -5.43 37.13 30.81
N GLU A 180 -4.51 38.07 30.55
CA GLU A 180 -3.72 38.74 31.56
C GLU A 180 -4.65 39.40 32.60
N ALA A 181 -4.81 38.76 33.75
CA ALA A 181 -5.21 39.43 34.97
C ALA A 181 -4.58 38.72 36.16
N ALA A 182 -3.81 39.50 36.93
CA ALA A 182 -3.16 39.18 38.19
C ALA A 182 -1.85 38.38 38.10
N SER A 183 -0.75 39.14 38.00
CA SER A 183 0.50 38.81 38.67
C SER A 183 0.23 38.51 40.16
N SER A 184 0.18 37.23 40.51
CA SER A 184 0.40 36.77 41.88
C SER A 184 1.29 35.53 41.83
N SER A 185 2.49 35.70 42.36
CA SER A 185 3.58 34.72 42.43
C SER A 185 3.34 33.59 43.44
N ASP A 186 2.10 33.10 43.57
CA ASP A 186 1.70 32.06 44.54
C ASP A 186 0.81 30.96 43.90
N ALA A 187 0.75 30.87 42.56
CA ALA A 187 -0.11 29.93 41.83
C ALA A 187 0.64 28.71 41.23
N SER A 188 1.93 28.51 41.55
CA SER A 188 2.71 27.42 40.98
C SER A 188 2.26 26.03 41.46
N ASP A 189 1.80 25.88 42.70
CA ASP A 189 1.44 24.56 43.24
C ASP A 189 0.11 24.03 42.68
N ALA A 190 -0.85 24.90 42.37
CA ALA A 190 -2.17 24.50 41.88
C ALA A 190 -2.18 24.18 40.36
N ALA A 191 -1.31 24.84 39.58
CA ALA A 191 -1.15 24.53 38.17
C ALA A 191 -0.38 23.21 37.95
N SER A 192 0.58 22.89 38.82
CA SER A 192 1.33 21.63 38.77
C SER A 192 0.50 20.41 39.16
N THR A 193 -0.51 20.55 40.04
CA THR A 193 -1.37 19.43 40.45
C THR A 193 -2.42 19.06 39.39
N ALA A 194 -2.98 20.06 38.70
CA ALA A 194 -3.94 19.80 37.61
C ALA A 194 -3.27 19.06 36.44
N ASP A 195 -2.02 19.41 36.11
CA ASP A 195 -1.22 18.75 35.08
C ASP A 195 -0.89 17.29 35.45
N THR A 196 -0.58 17.01 36.72
CA THR A 196 -0.33 15.63 37.18
C THR A 196 -1.57 14.74 37.17
N ASP A 197 -2.76 15.30 37.43
CA ASP A 197 -4.03 14.54 37.38
C ASP A 197 -4.39 14.16 35.94
N GLU A 198 -4.16 15.06 34.97
CA GLU A 198 -4.37 14.79 33.55
C GLU A 198 -3.39 13.73 33.02
N VAL A 199 -2.11 13.81 33.38
CA VAL A 199 -1.11 12.80 33.03
C VAL A 199 -1.45 11.44 33.63
N PHE A 200 -1.84 11.40 34.91
CA PHE A 200 -2.23 10.15 35.57
C PHE A 200 -3.44 9.50 34.89
N SER A 201 -4.44 10.30 34.51
CA SER A 201 -5.62 9.85 33.78
C SER A 201 -5.24 9.24 32.42
N ALA A 202 -4.36 9.92 31.67
CA ALA A 202 -3.89 9.43 30.37
C ALA A 202 -3.11 8.11 30.48
N ILE A 203 -2.24 7.99 31.48
CA ILE A 203 -1.48 6.77 31.76
C ILE A 203 -2.41 5.62 32.17
N SER A 204 -3.39 5.90 33.02
CA SER A 204 -4.38 4.91 33.47
C SER A 204 -5.22 4.40 32.31
N ALA A 205 -5.67 5.30 31.42
CA ALA A 205 -6.42 4.93 30.22
C ALA A 205 -5.58 4.09 29.25
N ALA A 206 -4.28 4.42 29.10
CA ALA A 206 -3.37 3.63 28.26
C ALA A 206 -3.13 2.22 28.84
N TYR A 207 -3.00 2.11 30.17
CA TYR A 207 -2.90 0.83 30.86
C TYR A 207 -4.14 -0.04 30.64
N GLU A 208 -5.35 0.49 30.85
CA GLU A 208 -6.61 -0.23 30.59
C GLU A 208 -6.71 -0.68 29.12
N SER A 209 -6.38 0.20 28.19
CA SER A 209 -6.39 -0.09 26.75
C SER A 209 -5.42 -1.23 26.37
N LEU A 210 -4.25 -1.31 27.02
CA LEU A 210 -3.31 -2.42 26.84
C LEU A 210 -3.92 -3.75 27.33
N GLY A 211 -4.64 -3.74 28.46
CA GLY A 211 -5.35 -4.91 28.98
C GLY A 211 -6.44 -5.41 28.02
N ASP A 212 -7.27 -4.48 27.54
CA ASP A 212 -8.34 -4.79 26.58
C ASP A 212 -7.78 -5.35 25.26
N LEU A 213 -6.72 -4.73 24.73
CA LEU A 213 -6.04 -5.23 23.54
C LEU A 213 -5.41 -6.61 23.79
N SER A 214 -4.81 -6.85 24.96
CA SER A 214 -4.29 -8.17 25.30
C SER A 214 -5.38 -9.23 25.26
N ALA A 215 -6.55 -8.95 25.85
CA ALA A 215 -7.67 -9.88 25.85
C ALA A 215 -8.18 -10.17 24.42
N ARG A 216 -8.23 -9.15 23.55
CA ARG A 216 -8.61 -9.32 22.14
C ARG A 216 -7.56 -10.10 21.34
N VAL A 217 -6.28 -9.89 21.62
CA VAL A 217 -5.18 -10.69 21.03
C VAL A 217 -5.27 -12.15 21.47
N ASP A 218 -5.58 -12.41 22.74
CA ASP A 218 -5.81 -13.77 23.25
C ASP A 218 -7.00 -14.44 22.55
N ALA A 219 -8.10 -13.72 22.35
CA ALA A 219 -9.26 -14.22 21.63
C ALA A 219 -8.95 -14.53 20.15
N ASN A 220 -8.20 -13.67 19.46
CA ASN A 220 -7.79 -13.93 18.08
C ASN A 220 -6.84 -15.15 17.97
N GLU A 221 -5.98 -15.35 18.96
CA GLU A 221 -5.12 -16.52 19.07
C GLU A 221 -5.93 -17.81 19.33
N GLU A 222 -7.01 -17.75 20.10
CA GLU A 222 -7.95 -18.85 20.26
C GLU A 222 -8.68 -19.17 18.94
N SER A 223 -9.18 -18.14 18.24
CA SER A 223 -9.77 -18.29 16.89
C SER A 223 -8.78 -18.88 15.89
N LEU A 224 -7.48 -18.56 15.99
CA LEU A 224 -6.46 -19.20 15.16
C LEU A 224 -6.36 -20.71 15.45
N ARG A 225 -6.40 -21.10 16.74
CA ARG A 225 -6.33 -22.50 17.18
C ARG A 225 -7.57 -23.31 16.82
N SER A 226 -8.73 -22.69 16.69
CA SER A 226 -9.97 -23.34 16.24
C SER A 226 -10.16 -23.21 14.73
N ASP A 227 -10.43 -21.99 14.27
CA ASP A 227 -10.93 -21.67 12.95
C ASP A 227 -9.77 -21.61 11.95
N GLY A 228 -8.63 -21.10 12.38
CA GLY A 228 -7.39 -21.04 11.59
C GLY A 228 -6.89 -22.40 11.10
N VAL A 229 -7.26 -23.51 11.76
CA VAL A 229 -6.79 -24.85 11.41
C VAL A 229 -7.88 -25.74 10.79
N SER A 230 -9.13 -25.29 10.77
CA SER A 230 -10.24 -26.18 10.37
C SER A 230 -11.43 -25.52 9.67
N ALA A 231 -11.59 -24.20 9.79
CA ALA A 231 -12.71 -23.49 9.17
C ALA A 231 -12.49 -23.25 7.66
N ASP A 232 -13.55 -22.79 7.00
CA ASP A 232 -13.52 -22.44 5.58
C ASP A 232 -12.64 -21.21 5.29
N ALA A 233 -12.47 -20.90 4.01
CA ALA A 233 -11.58 -19.84 3.57
C ALA A 233 -12.04 -18.43 4.01
N ASP A 234 -13.35 -18.19 4.10
CA ASP A 234 -13.89 -16.87 4.43
C ASP A 234 -13.72 -16.61 5.93
N ALA A 235 -13.97 -17.61 6.78
CA ALA A 235 -13.68 -17.54 8.21
C ALA A 235 -12.19 -17.28 8.48
N ARG A 236 -11.29 -17.97 7.78
CA ARG A 236 -9.84 -17.75 7.93
C ARG A 236 -9.38 -16.38 7.44
N ALA A 237 -9.95 -15.88 6.34
CA ALA A 237 -9.68 -14.54 5.85
C ALA A 237 -10.15 -13.46 6.84
N SER A 238 -11.28 -13.71 7.51
CA SER A 238 -11.82 -12.81 8.54
C SER A 238 -10.90 -12.78 9.77
N GLY A 239 -10.47 -13.94 10.27
CA GLY A 239 -9.51 -14.01 11.37
C GLY A 239 -8.16 -13.34 11.05
N GLN A 240 -7.71 -13.40 9.79
CA GLN A 240 -6.52 -12.66 9.34
C GLN A 240 -6.73 -11.15 9.34
N ALA A 241 -7.90 -10.68 8.91
CA ALA A 241 -8.25 -9.26 8.94
C ALA A 241 -8.29 -8.74 10.39
N ASP A 242 -8.94 -9.48 11.29
CA ASP A 242 -8.98 -9.13 12.72
C ASP A 242 -7.57 -9.03 13.33
N ALA A 243 -6.66 -9.95 12.97
CA ALA A 243 -5.27 -9.91 13.41
C ALA A 243 -4.52 -8.69 12.88
N ALA A 244 -4.82 -8.25 11.66
CA ALA A 244 -4.23 -7.05 11.07
C ALA A 244 -4.74 -5.77 11.77
N ASP A 245 -6.04 -5.70 12.06
CA ASP A 245 -6.65 -4.58 12.78
C ASP A 245 -6.08 -4.45 14.20
N LEU A 246 -5.96 -5.57 14.93
CA LEU A 246 -5.30 -5.60 16.24
C LEU A 246 -3.85 -5.08 16.19
N SER A 247 -3.09 -5.43 15.14
CA SER A 247 -1.73 -4.93 14.97
C SER A 247 -1.67 -3.41 14.78
N ILE A 248 -2.68 -2.83 14.11
CA ILE A 248 -2.79 -1.38 13.90
C ILE A 248 -3.14 -0.71 15.23
N GLU A 249 -4.14 -1.21 15.94
CA GLU A 249 -4.56 -0.66 17.23
C GLU A 249 -3.44 -0.68 18.27
N VAL A 250 -2.71 -1.80 18.39
CA VAL A 250 -1.53 -1.90 19.26
C VAL A 250 -0.45 -0.90 18.85
N SER A 251 -0.19 -0.73 17.54
CA SER A 251 0.80 0.24 17.06
C SER A 251 0.41 1.69 17.38
N ASN A 252 -0.88 2.01 17.25
CA ASN A 252 -1.40 3.34 17.56
C ASN A 252 -1.29 3.62 19.07
N LEU A 253 -1.65 2.65 19.91
CA LEU A 253 -1.53 2.78 21.36
C LEU A 253 -0.06 2.94 21.81
N ILE A 254 0.87 2.18 21.24
CA ILE A 254 2.32 2.35 21.53
C ILE A 254 2.76 3.77 21.17
N SER A 255 2.32 4.28 20.01
CA SER A 255 2.66 5.64 19.57
C SER A 255 2.08 6.70 20.52
N GLN A 256 0.86 6.46 21.04
CA GLN A 256 0.24 7.31 22.05
C GLN A 256 1.03 7.28 23.36
N ILE A 257 1.42 6.10 23.85
CA ILE A 257 2.22 5.94 25.08
C ILE A 257 3.56 6.69 24.95
N GLN A 258 4.24 6.56 23.82
CA GLN A 258 5.51 7.25 23.54
C GLN A 258 5.38 8.78 23.48
N SER A 259 4.17 9.29 23.28
CA SER A 259 3.89 10.73 23.26
C SER A 259 3.47 11.29 24.62
N LEU A 260 3.26 10.43 25.64
CA LEU A 260 2.93 10.87 26.99
C LEU A 260 4.13 11.59 27.59
N ASP A 261 3.90 12.84 27.99
CA ASP A 261 4.88 13.63 28.76
C ASP A 261 4.70 13.31 30.25
N ASP A 262 5.79 12.99 30.95
CA ASP A 262 5.76 12.69 32.38
C ASP A 262 5.81 13.96 33.25
N GLY A 263 5.85 15.14 32.61
CA GLY A 263 5.79 16.45 33.23
C GLY A 263 6.93 16.65 34.23
N ALA A 264 6.63 16.48 35.51
CA ALA A 264 7.59 16.57 36.60
C ALA A 264 8.48 15.31 36.77
N GLY A 265 8.33 14.28 35.92
CA GLY A 265 9.09 13.03 35.99
C GLY A 265 8.56 12.02 37.00
N ALA A 266 7.33 12.22 37.52
CA ALA A 266 6.74 11.33 38.52
C ALA A 266 6.37 9.95 37.94
N TYR A 267 6.14 9.88 36.63
CA TYR A 267 5.58 8.70 35.97
C TYR A 267 6.50 8.05 34.94
N THR A 268 7.77 8.47 34.82
CA THR A 268 8.72 7.94 33.82
C THR A 268 8.78 6.41 33.83
N SER A 269 8.92 5.82 35.03
CA SER A 269 8.99 4.36 35.18
C SER A 269 7.68 3.66 34.79
N THR A 270 6.53 4.31 34.98
CA THR A 270 5.23 3.76 34.60
C THR A 270 5.09 3.78 33.08
N ILE A 271 5.49 4.86 32.42
CA ILE A 271 5.48 4.97 30.96
C ILE A 271 6.39 3.91 30.34
N ASP A 272 7.61 3.72 30.85
CA ASP A 272 8.55 2.67 30.40
C ASP A 272 7.94 1.26 30.52
N ASN A 273 7.20 1.00 31.60
CA ASN A 273 6.50 -0.27 31.80
C ASN A 273 5.37 -0.45 30.76
N LEU A 274 4.58 0.60 30.48
CA LEU A 274 3.53 0.56 29.45
C LEU A 274 4.11 0.33 28.05
N GLU A 275 5.23 0.98 27.70
CA GLU A 275 5.92 0.72 26.44
C GLU A 275 6.39 -0.73 26.34
N THR A 276 6.89 -1.29 27.43
CA THR A 276 7.32 -2.70 27.50
C THR A 276 6.15 -3.65 27.26
N LEU A 277 5.01 -3.42 27.91
CA LEU A 277 3.77 -4.19 27.70
C LEU A 277 3.30 -4.09 26.24
N GLY A 278 3.26 -2.89 25.68
CA GLY A 278 2.89 -2.66 24.28
C GLY A 278 3.81 -3.40 23.30
N ASN A 279 5.13 -3.36 23.53
CA ASN A 279 6.10 -4.06 22.69
C ASN A 279 5.93 -5.58 22.72
N TRP A 280 5.59 -6.17 23.88
CA TRP A 280 5.24 -7.59 23.95
C TRP A 280 3.98 -7.91 23.15
N LEU A 281 2.93 -7.09 23.24
CA LEU A 281 1.72 -7.26 22.41
C LEU A 281 2.03 -7.15 20.92
N ARG A 282 2.85 -6.18 20.49
CA ARG A 282 3.25 -6.03 19.09
C ARG A 282 3.92 -7.30 18.55
N ASN A 283 4.88 -7.85 19.30
CA ASN A 283 5.56 -9.08 18.91
C ASN A 283 4.60 -10.28 18.81
N ARG A 284 3.56 -10.34 19.66
CA ARG A 284 2.49 -11.34 19.55
C ARG A 284 1.64 -11.12 18.31
N CYS A 285 1.19 -9.90 18.03
CA CYS A 285 0.43 -9.56 16.83
C CYS A 285 1.20 -9.92 15.55
N ASP A 286 2.51 -9.63 15.49
CA ASP A 286 3.37 -9.98 14.35
C ASP A 286 3.47 -11.52 14.15
N ALA A 287 3.44 -12.28 15.24
CA ALA A 287 3.42 -13.74 15.18
C ALA A 287 2.05 -14.30 14.75
N LEU A 288 0.96 -13.71 15.25
CA LEU A 288 -0.41 -14.06 14.85
C LEU A 288 -0.67 -13.74 13.38
N GLY A 289 -0.29 -12.55 12.91
CA GLY A 289 -0.42 -12.17 11.51
C GLY A 289 0.31 -13.14 10.56
N ARG A 290 1.51 -13.60 10.95
CA ARG A 290 2.22 -14.66 10.21
C ARG A 290 1.49 -16.00 10.25
N SER A 291 0.98 -16.39 11.40
CA SER A 291 0.23 -17.65 11.57
C SER A 291 -1.06 -17.67 10.73
N TRP A 292 -1.83 -16.58 10.75
CA TRP A 292 -3.00 -16.39 9.90
C TRP A 292 -2.66 -16.35 8.42
N SER A 293 -1.54 -15.72 8.03
CA SER A 293 -1.08 -15.74 6.64
C SER A 293 -0.75 -17.16 6.17
N ILE A 294 -0.18 -18.03 7.02
CA ILE A 294 0.07 -19.43 6.70
C ILE A 294 -1.27 -20.19 6.64
N SER A 295 -2.16 -19.94 7.59
CA SER A 295 -3.51 -20.50 7.64
C SER A 295 -4.25 -20.25 6.33
N VAL A 296 -4.40 -19.00 5.90
CA VAL A 296 -5.12 -18.61 4.67
C VAL A 296 -4.48 -19.19 3.42
N ALA A 297 -3.14 -19.28 3.38
CA ALA A 297 -2.42 -19.86 2.24
C ALA A 297 -2.50 -21.40 2.14
N SER A 298 -2.87 -22.10 3.21
CA SER A 298 -2.94 -23.56 3.21
C SER A 298 -4.16 -24.08 2.45
N ALA A 299 -3.93 -25.09 1.62
CA ALA A 299 -4.97 -25.86 0.93
C ALA A 299 -5.58 -26.96 1.81
N ASP A 300 -4.86 -27.39 2.85
CA ASP A 300 -5.31 -28.39 3.84
C ASP A 300 -4.86 -27.94 5.25
N PRO A 301 -5.60 -27.02 5.87
CA PRO A 301 -5.21 -26.42 7.14
C PRO A 301 -5.19 -27.44 8.30
N VAL A 302 -5.93 -28.55 8.17
CA VAL A 302 -5.92 -29.63 9.17
C VAL A 302 -4.58 -30.35 9.17
N SER A 303 -4.08 -30.71 7.98
CA SER A 303 -2.76 -31.34 7.83
C SER A 303 -1.61 -30.38 8.11
N ASP A 304 -1.79 -29.07 7.85
CA ASP A 304 -0.79 -28.04 8.09
C ASP A 304 -0.86 -27.40 9.50
N ARG A 305 -1.67 -27.94 10.42
CA ARG A 305 -1.91 -27.40 11.78
C ARG A 305 -0.64 -26.96 12.50
N GLU A 306 0.38 -27.83 12.56
CA GLU A 306 1.64 -27.52 13.26
C GLU A 306 2.37 -26.32 12.62
N LYS A 307 2.36 -26.23 11.28
CA LYS A 307 2.99 -25.12 10.56
C LYS A 307 2.23 -23.81 10.78
N ILE A 308 0.89 -23.89 10.83
CA ILE A 308 0.03 -22.73 11.08
C ILE A 308 0.28 -22.17 12.48
N LEU A 309 0.38 -23.03 13.51
CA LEU A 309 0.50 -22.60 14.90
C LEU A 309 1.92 -22.27 15.33
N ALA A 310 2.95 -22.79 14.65
CA ALA A 310 4.34 -22.62 15.05
C ALA A 310 4.79 -21.15 15.31
N PRO A 311 4.40 -20.14 14.50
CA PRO A 311 4.81 -18.77 14.78
C PRO A 311 4.16 -18.22 16.07
N ALA A 312 2.88 -18.49 16.29
CA ALA A 312 2.16 -18.08 17.49
C ALA A 312 2.74 -18.76 18.75
N GLU A 313 3.03 -20.06 18.68
CA GLU A 313 3.65 -20.81 19.79
C GLU A 313 5.04 -20.28 20.15
N ALA A 314 5.85 -19.88 19.15
CA ALA A 314 7.15 -19.26 19.39
C ALA A 314 7.04 -17.90 20.13
N ALA A 315 5.92 -17.20 20.00
CA ALA A 315 5.64 -15.93 20.65
C ALA A 315 4.94 -16.06 22.01
N GLN A 316 4.64 -17.27 22.48
CA GLN A 316 3.91 -17.51 23.74
C GLN A 316 4.60 -16.89 24.97
N SER A 317 5.94 -16.80 24.95
CA SER A 317 6.72 -16.18 26.02
C SER A 317 6.32 -14.73 26.28
N TYR A 318 5.95 -13.97 25.25
CA TYR A 318 5.49 -12.58 25.40
C TYR A 318 4.14 -12.50 26.10
N ALA A 319 3.22 -13.44 25.86
CA ALA A 319 1.95 -13.52 26.56
C ALA A 319 2.17 -13.76 28.06
N THR A 320 3.09 -14.68 28.36
CA THR A 320 3.48 -14.96 29.75
C THR A 320 4.08 -13.74 30.42
N LEU A 321 5.04 -13.06 29.79
CA LEU A 321 5.65 -11.84 30.31
C LEU A 321 4.61 -10.75 30.58
N PHE A 322 3.71 -10.50 29.63
CA PHE A 322 2.62 -9.55 29.78
C PHE A 322 1.77 -9.89 31.01
N SER A 323 1.26 -11.13 31.09
CA SER A 323 0.36 -11.55 32.18
C SER A 323 1.00 -11.48 33.56
N GLN A 324 2.30 -11.78 33.68
CA GLN A 324 3.01 -11.75 34.95
C GLN A 324 3.29 -10.33 35.44
N SER A 325 3.54 -9.41 34.50
CA SER A 325 3.88 -8.02 34.81
C SER A 325 2.65 -7.13 34.98
N TYR A 326 1.59 -7.34 34.19
CA TYR A 326 0.47 -6.41 34.01
C TYR A 326 -0.09 -5.88 35.34
N ALA A 327 -0.58 -6.78 36.20
CA ALA A 327 -1.17 -6.38 37.49
C ALA A 327 -0.17 -5.69 38.44
N SER A 328 1.12 -6.02 38.36
CA SER A 328 2.14 -5.40 39.22
C SER A 328 2.58 -4.02 38.74
N TRP A 329 2.26 -3.66 37.50
CA TRP A 329 2.62 -2.39 36.85
C TRP A 329 1.43 -1.42 36.75
N GLU A 330 0.35 -1.70 37.49
CA GLU A 330 -0.81 -0.81 37.58
C GLU A 330 -0.39 0.59 38.05
N PRO A 331 -0.74 1.66 37.31
CA PRO A 331 -0.41 3.04 37.68
C PRO A 331 -0.93 3.38 39.08
N GLN A 332 -0.10 4.02 39.90
CA GLN A 332 -0.47 4.48 41.24
C GLN A 332 -0.52 6.00 41.25
N SER A 333 -1.54 6.58 41.90
CA SER A 333 -1.62 8.03 42.09
C SER A 333 -0.46 8.50 42.96
N SER A 334 0.30 9.49 42.46
CA SER A 334 1.44 10.10 43.17
C SER A 334 1.04 10.95 44.37
#